data_AF-U7MRB6-F1
#
_entry.id   AF-U7MRB6-F1
#
_cell.length_a   1.000
_cell.length_b   1.000
_cell.length_c   1.000
_cell.angle_alpha   90.00
_cell.angle_beta   90.00
_cell.angle_gamma   90.00
#
_symmetry.space_group_name_H-M   'P 1'
#
loop_
_entity.id
_entity.type
_entity.pdbx_description
1 polymer ?
#
loop_
_entity_poly.entity_id
_entity_poly.type
_entity_poly.pdbx_seq_one_letter_code
_entity_poly.pdbx_strand_id
1 'polypeptide(L)'
;MTMHNHGDSSLYRRFRHARDDDGYATVAAIGIILAIAAVALALVGVASHVVARHQAQLAADMAAVAAAEGLSRGDLPCPVAQRIAGLNHASVVSCRTDNRDVLLEVTAGVSVTSAHAKARAGPV
;
A
#
# COMPACT_ATOMS: atom_id res chain seq x y z
N MET A 1 17.87 -50.49 57.90
CA MET A 1 17.46 -50.76 56.51
C MET A 1 16.30 -49.82 56.18
N THR A 2 16.58 -48.58 55.79
CA THR A 2 15.56 -47.58 55.44
C THR A 2 15.27 -47.67 53.95
N MET A 3 14.06 -48.13 53.58
CA MET A 3 13.61 -48.07 52.19
C MET A 3 13.28 -46.61 51.86
N HIS A 4 14.17 -45.95 51.12
CA HIS A 4 13.95 -44.65 50.51
C HIS A 4 12.95 -44.80 49.35
N ASN A 5 11.77 -44.21 49.52
CA ASN A 5 10.77 -44.08 48.47
C ASN A 5 11.20 -42.94 47.51
N HIS A 6 11.78 -43.29 46.37
CA HIS A 6 12.23 -42.35 45.33
C HIS A 6 11.25 -42.23 44.13
N GLY A 7 10.13 -42.96 44.12
CA GLY A 7 9.22 -43.06 42.98
C GLY A 7 8.31 -41.83 42.75
N ASP A 8 7.93 -41.14 43.82
CA ASP A 8 6.89 -40.10 43.76
C ASP A 8 7.40 -38.76 43.20
N SER A 9 8.71 -38.53 43.24
CA SER A 9 9.34 -37.26 42.82
C SER A 9 9.45 -37.07 41.30
N SER A 10 9.37 -38.17 40.53
CA SER A 10 9.48 -38.19 39.07
C SER A 10 8.16 -37.80 38.39
N LEU A 11 7.05 -38.36 38.87
CA LEU A 11 5.72 -38.13 38.31
C LEU A 11 5.23 -36.70 38.60
N TYR A 12 5.48 -36.16 39.80
CA TYR A 12 5.16 -34.77 40.15
C TYR A 12 5.87 -33.75 39.23
N ARG A 13 7.12 -34.01 38.82
CA ARG A 13 7.92 -33.11 37.98
C ARG A 13 7.35 -32.97 36.56
N ARG A 14 6.86 -34.07 35.97
CA ARG A 14 6.25 -34.09 34.62
C ARG A 14 4.91 -33.36 34.56
N PHE A 15 4.04 -33.53 35.56
CA PHE A 15 2.76 -32.82 35.59
C PHE A 15 2.94 -31.32 35.88
N ARG A 16 3.96 -30.93 36.65
CA ARG A 16 4.29 -29.52 36.85
C ARG A 16 4.83 -28.90 35.57
N HIS A 17 5.66 -29.61 34.81
CA HIS A 17 6.13 -29.15 33.50
C HIS A 17 4.97 -29.01 32.52
N ALA A 18 4.05 -29.98 32.43
CA ALA A 18 2.86 -29.87 31.56
C ALA A 18 1.91 -28.72 31.95
N ARG A 19 1.69 -28.48 33.26
CA ARG A 19 0.86 -27.34 33.73
C ARG A 19 1.55 -25.98 33.56
N ASP A 20 2.86 -25.93 33.72
CA ASP A 20 3.67 -24.76 33.36
C ASP A 20 3.59 -24.55 31.83
N ASP A 21 3.77 -25.63 31.04
CA ASP A 21 3.76 -25.64 29.58
C ASP A 21 2.39 -25.28 29.00
N ASP A 22 1.25 -25.59 29.64
CA ASP A 22 -0.08 -25.15 29.17
C ASP A 22 -0.21 -23.61 29.22
N GLY A 23 0.32 -22.99 30.28
CA GLY A 23 0.43 -21.54 30.41
C GLY A 23 1.41 -20.95 29.40
N TYR A 24 2.59 -21.54 29.24
CA TYR A 24 3.58 -21.08 28.27
C TYR A 24 3.16 -21.30 26.81
N ALA A 25 2.43 -22.38 26.52
CA ALA A 25 1.94 -22.72 25.19
C ALA A 25 0.89 -21.72 24.73
N THR A 26 -0.02 -21.29 25.62
CA THR A 26 -0.98 -20.23 25.28
C THR A 26 -0.29 -18.89 25.05
N VAL A 27 0.69 -18.52 25.88
CA VAL A 27 1.48 -17.30 25.70
C VAL A 27 2.27 -17.33 24.38
N ALA A 28 2.91 -18.46 24.07
CA ALA A 28 3.65 -18.65 22.82
C ALA A 28 2.71 -18.60 21.60
N ALA A 29 1.55 -19.26 21.67
CA ALA A 29 0.55 -19.23 20.61
C ALA A 29 0.02 -17.82 20.35
N ILE A 30 -0.33 -17.07 21.41
CA ILE A 30 -0.75 -15.66 21.29
C ILE A 30 0.37 -14.82 20.67
N GLY A 31 1.62 -15.01 21.09
CA GLY A 31 2.78 -14.31 20.53
C GLY A 31 2.94 -14.56 19.03
N ILE A 32 2.82 -15.81 18.57
CA ILE A 32 2.90 -16.15 17.15
C ILE A 32 1.74 -15.52 16.36
N ILE A 33 0.51 -15.59 16.89
CA ILE A 33 -0.66 -14.98 16.25
C ILE A 33 -0.48 -13.47 16.12
N LEU A 34 -0.04 -12.80 17.18
CA LEU A 34 0.24 -11.36 17.16
C LEU A 34 1.37 -11.00 16.18
N ALA A 35 2.42 -11.81 16.11
CA ALA A 35 3.51 -11.61 15.15
C ALA A 35 3.02 -11.72 13.70
N ILE A 36 2.23 -12.75 13.38
CA ILE A 36 1.64 -12.93 12.06
C ILE A 36 0.68 -11.77 11.72
N ALA A 37 -0.18 -11.39 12.67
CA ALA A 37 -1.10 -10.27 12.50
C ALA A 37 -0.36 -8.95 12.26
N ALA A 38 0.73 -8.69 13.00
CA ALA A 38 1.57 -7.51 12.83
C ALA A 38 2.23 -7.48 11.44
N VAL A 39 2.77 -8.60 10.96
CA VAL A 39 3.33 -8.71 9.60
C VAL A 39 2.25 -8.48 8.55
N ALA A 40 1.07 -9.09 8.70
CA ALA A 40 -0.03 -8.91 7.76
C ALA A 40 -0.49 -7.44 7.69
N LEU A 41 -0.64 -6.76 8.83
CA LEU A 41 -0.98 -5.34 8.89
C LEU A 41 0.11 -4.46 8.25
N ALA A 42 1.39 -4.78 8.48
CA ALA A 42 2.50 -4.08 7.85
C ALA A 42 2.46 -4.21 6.32
N LEU A 43 2.20 -5.42 5.79
CA LEU A 43 2.06 -5.67 4.36
C LEU A 43 0.87 -4.90 3.76
N VAL A 44 -0.28 -4.89 4.43
CA VAL A 44 -1.45 -4.11 4.01
C VAL A 44 -1.12 -2.61 3.97
N GLY A 45 -0.41 -2.11 4.99
CA GLY A 45 0.09 -0.73 5.02
C GLY A 45 0.94 -0.41 3.80
N VAL A 46 1.97 -1.21 3.52
CA VAL A 46 2.85 -1.02 2.34
C VAL A 46 2.06 -1.12 1.03
N ALA A 47 1.17 -2.11 0.91
CA ALA A 47 0.35 -2.29 -0.29
C ALA A 47 -0.53 -1.07 -0.57
N SER A 48 -1.13 -0.45 0.46
CA SER A 48 -1.96 0.75 0.31
C SER A 48 -1.18 1.92 -0.30
N HIS A 49 0.08 2.10 0.08
CA HIS A 49 0.95 3.14 -0.47
C HIS A 49 1.30 2.88 -1.94
N VAL A 50 1.56 1.62 -2.30
CA VAL A 50 1.89 1.23 -3.67
C VAL A 50 0.68 1.39 -4.60
N VAL A 51 -0.51 0.96 -4.15
CA VAL A 51 -1.75 1.11 -4.92
C VAL A 51 -2.06 2.58 -5.18
N ALA A 52 -1.91 3.45 -4.18
CA ALA A 52 -2.10 4.90 -4.34
C ALA A 52 -1.14 5.50 -5.40
N ARG A 53 0.12 5.07 -5.40
CA ARG A 53 1.12 5.49 -6.41
C ARG A 53 0.76 5.02 -7.82
N HIS A 54 0.33 3.77 -7.98
CA HIS A 54 -0.01 3.23 -9.29
C HIS A 54 -1.26 3.87 -9.88
N GLN A 55 -2.31 4.08 -9.07
CA GLN A 55 -3.50 4.80 -9.51
C GLN A 55 -3.15 6.23 -9.95
N ALA A 56 -2.25 6.89 -9.22
CA ALA A 56 -1.77 8.22 -9.58
C ALA A 56 -1.10 8.25 -10.96
N GLN A 57 -0.25 7.25 -11.25
CA GLN A 57 0.45 7.17 -12.53
C GLN A 57 -0.50 6.90 -13.70
N LEU A 58 -1.44 5.96 -13.54
CA LEU A 58 -2.42 5.64 -14.58
C LEU A 58 -3.29 6.86 -14.95
N ALA A 59 -3.73 7.61 -13.94
CA ALA A 59 -4.50 8.84 -14.16
C ALA A 59 -3.67 9.91 -14.87
N ALA A 60 -2.39 10.06 -14.52
CA ALA A 60 -1.49 10.99 -15.18
C ALA A 60 -1.25 10.63 -16.65
N ASP A 61 -1.05 9.36 -16.97
CA ASP A 61 -0.82 8.88 -18.34
C ASP A 61 -2.06 9.09 -19.23
N MET A 62 -3.26 8.78 -18.73
CA MET A 62 -4.51 9.03 -19.48
C MET A 62 -4.76 10.51 -19.73
N ALA A 63 -4.54 11.36 -18.70
CA ALA A 63 -4.68 12.80 -18.85
C ALA A 63 -3.68 13.38 -19.85
N ALA A 64 -2.45 12.85 -19.90
CA ALA A 64 -1.42 13.30 -20.83
C ALA A 64 -1.75 12.94 -22.29
N VAL A 65 -2.16 11.69 -22.56
CA VAL A 65 -2.54 11.25 -23.91
C VAL A 65 -3.76 12.04 -24.41
N ALA A 66 -4.78 12.22 -23.57
CA ALA A 66 -5.97 12.97 -23.96
C ALA A 66 -5.67 14.45 -24.24
N ALA A 67 -4.77 15.07 -23.46
CA ALA A 67 -4.33 16.43 -23.70
C ALA A 67 -3.56 16.55 -25.03
N ALA A 68 -2.69 15.59 -25.35
CA ALA A 68 -1.99 15.55 -26.63
C ALA A 68 -2.97 15.36 -27.82
N GLU A 69 -3.96 14.48 -27.68
CA GLU A 69 -4.99 14.25 -28.70
C GLU A 69 -5.91 15.47 -28.89
N GLY A 70 -6.29 16.13 -27.78
CA GLY A 70 -7.01 17.41 -27.82
C GLY A 70 -6.22 18.48 -28.55
N LEU A 71 -4.91 18.59 -28.30
CA LEU A 71 -4.04 19.50 -29.03
C LEU A 71 -4.06 19.22 -30.54
N SER A 72 -3.99 17.95 -30.96
CA SER A 72 -4.10 17.57 -32.38
C SER A 72 -5.44 17.93 -33.02
N ARG A 73 -6.51 18.02 -32.23
CA ARG A 73 -7.85 18.46 -32.68
C ARG A 73 -8.07 19.98 -32.61
N GLY A 74 -7.11 20.74 -32.10
CA GLY A 74 -7.21 22.19 -31.91
C GLY A 74 -7.91 22.60 -30.60
N ASP A 75 -8.11 21.69 -29.66
CA ASP A 75 -8.63 21.98 -28.33
C ASP A 75 -7.54 22.56 -27.41
N LEU A 76 -7.96 23.20 -26.32
CA LEU A 76 -7.06 23.62 -25.24
C LEU A 76 -6.64 22.38 -24.41
N PRO A 77 -5.35 22.01 -24.36
CA PRO A 77 -4.90 20.75 -23.76
C PRO A 77 -5.05 20.73 -22.23
N CYS A 78 -4.90 21.87 -21.54
CA CYS A 78 -5.00 21.92 -20.08
C CYS A 78 -6.42 21.67 -19.53
N PRO A 79 -7.48 22.30 -20.08
CA PRO A 79 -8.86 21.93 -19.75
C PRO A 79 -9.18 20.45 -20.03
N VAL A 80 -8.67 19.88 -21.13
CA VAL A 80 -8.84 18.46 -21.45
C VAL A 80 -8.16 17.59 -20.40
N ALA A 81 -6.91 17.89 -20.06
CA ALA A 81 -6.17 17.18 -19.01
C ALA A 81 -6.88 17.22 -17.65
N GLN A 82 -7.39 18.39 -17.26
CA GLN A 82 -8.12 18.56 -15.99
C GLN A 82 -9.39 17.74 -15.95
N ARG A 83 -10.15 17.71 -17.05
CA ARG A 83 -11.36 16.90 -17.17
C ARG A 83 -11.05 15.41 -17.03
N ILE A 84 -10.04 14.91 -17.74
CA ILE A 84 -9.67 13.49 -17.72
C ILE A 84 -9.05 13.10 -16.37
N ALA A 85 -8.25 13.96 -15.76
CA ALA A 85 -7.75 13.74 -14.41
C ALA A 85 -8.91 13.64 -13.39
N GLY A 86 -9.89 14.54 -13.45
CA GLY A 86 -11.06 14.50 -12.58
C GLY A 86 -11.88 13.22 -12.72
N LEU A 87 -12.03 12.71 -13.95
CA LEU A 87 -12.69 11.41 -14.21
C LEU A 87 -11.93 10.22 -13.63
N ASN A 88 -10.63 10.37 -13.36
CA ASN A 88 -9.75 9.35 -12.78
C ASN A 88 -9.41 9.62 -11.30
N HIS A 89 -10.23 10.42 -10.60
CA HIS A 89 -10.01 10.78 -9.19
C HIS A 89 -8.65 11.44 -8.93
N ALA A 90 -8.18 12.24 -9.88
CA ALA A 90 -6.91 12.97 -9.85
C ALA A 90 -7.12 14.48 -10.10
N SER A 91 -6.13 15.30 -9.73
CA SER A 91 -6.21 16.76 -9.86
C SER A 91 -4.90 17.34 -10.40
N VAL A 92 -4.95 17.95 -11.58
CA VAL A 92 -3.75 18.56 -12.21
C VAL A 92 -3.19 19.68 -11.33
N VAL A 93 -1.94 19.54 -10.86
CA VAL A 93 -1.26 20.57 -10.05
C VAL A 93 -0.53 21.60 -10.92
N SER A 94 -0.04 21.20 -12.09
CA SER A 94 0.46 22.16 -13.08
C SER A 94 0.28 21.66 -14.50
N CYS A 95 -0.03 22.57 -15.41
CA CYS A 95 -0.16 22.26 -16.83
C CYS A 95 0.51 23.37 -17.63
N ARG A 96 1.51 23.00 -18.45
CA ARG A 96 2.19 23.93 -19.35
C ARG A 96 2.19 23.37 -20.77
N THR A 97 1.97 24.27 -21.72
CA THR A 97 2.09 23.99 -23.16
C THR A 97 3.35 24.68 -23.66
N ASP A 98 4.24 23.93 -24.32
CA ASP A 98 5.49 24.46 -24.87
C ASP A 98 5.56 24.20 -26.38
N ASN A 99 5.28 25.24 -27.18
CA ASN A 99 5.18 25.18 -28.64
C ASN A 99 4.22 24.10 -29.20
N ARG A 100 4.76 22.94 -29.61
CA ARG A 100 4.03 21.76 -30.15
C ARG A 100 4.04 20.58 -29.18
N ASP A 101 4.70 20.73 -28.03
CA ASP A 101 4.81 19.72 -26.99
C ASP A 101 3.99 20.16 -25.78
N VAL A 102 3.13 19.27 -25.26
CA VAL A 102 2.43 19.53 -24.00
C VAL A 102 3.26 18.97 -22.85
N LEU A 103 3.79 19.84 -21.99
CA LEU A 103 4.50 19.49 -20.77
C LEU A 103 3.50 19.53 -19.59
N LEU A 104 2.83 18.42 -19.33
CA LEU A 104 1.93 18.28 -18.20
C LEU A 104 2.68 17.84 -16.94
N GLU A 105 2.40 18.47 -15.80
CA GLU A 105 2.77 17.96 -14.48
C GLU A 105 1.49 17.81 -13.66
N VAL A 106 0.84 16.67 -13.91
CA VAL A 106 -0.37 16.24 -13.20
C VAL A 106 0.01 15.90 -11.76
N THR A 107 -0.93 16.02 -10.84
CA THR A 107 -0.85 15.31 -9.54
C THR A 107 -2.10 14.46 -9.46
N ALA A 108 -2.01 13.29 -8.86
CA ALA A 108 -3.11 12.37 -8.86
C ALA A 108 -3.23 11.74 -7.48
N GLY A 109 -4.29 12.06 -6.77
CA GLY A 109 -4.50 11.56 -5.42
C GLY A 109 -5.69 12.20 -4.74
N VAL A 110 -6.43 11.39 -4.00
CA VAL A 110 -7.58 11.78 -3.18
C VAL A 110 -7.09 12.04 -1.75
N SER A 111 -7.67 13.03 -1.06
CA SER A 111 -7.26 13.73 0.17
C SER A 111 -6.78 12.94 1.41
N VAL A 112 -6.60 11.62 1.37
CA VAL A 112 -6.20 10.80 2.54
C VAL A 112 -4.87 10.04 2.32
N THR A 113 -4.49 9.80 1.07
CA THR A 113 -3.21 9.21 0.64
C THR A 113 -2.78 9.84 -0.69
N SER A 114 -2.35 11.10 -0.64
CA SER A 114 -1.92 11.81 -1.85
C SER A 114 -0.59 11.22 -2.36
N ALA A 115 -0.62 10.66 -3.57
CA ALA A 115 0.59 10.32 -4.32
C ALA A 115 0.80 11.37 -5.42
N HIS A 116 2.06 11.59 -5.82
CA HIS A 116 2.39 12.48 -6.92
C HIS A 116 2.99 11.64 -8.06
N ALA A 117 2.55 11.91 -9.29
CA ALA A 117 2.95 11.22 -10.50
C ALA A 117 3.02 12.21 -11.66
N LYS A 118 4.07 12.16 -12.49
CA LYS A 118 4.25 13.03 -13.65
C LYS A 118 4.23 12.19 -14.94
N ALA A 119 3.62 12.71 -15.99
CA ALA A 119 3.53 12.07 -17.31
C ALA A 119 3.64 13.11 -18.42
N ARG A 120 4.28 12.76 -19.53
CA ARG A 120 4.47 13.63 -20.71
C ARG A 120 4.06 12.88 -21.98
N ALA A 121 3.26 13.50 -22.83
CA ALA A 121 2.89 12.97 -24.14
C ALA A 121 2.94 14.08 -25.20
N GLY A 122 3.43 13.75 -26.40
CA GLY A 122 3.43 14.62 -27.58
C GLY A 122 2.36 14.18 -28.60
N PRO A 123 1.96 15.06 -29.52
CA PRO A 123 1.02 14.72 -30.59
C PRO A 123 1.60 13.65 -31.53
N VAL A 124 0.73 12.73 -32.01
CA VAL A 124 1.06 11.73 -33.05
C VAL A 124 0.98 12.32 -34.45
#